data_AF-A0A0B7C1L6-F1
#
_entry.id   AF-A0A0B7C1L6-F1
#
_cell.length_a   1.000
_cell.length_b   1.000
_cell.length_c   1.000
_cell.angle_alpha   90.00
_cell.angle_beta   90.00
_cell.angle_gamma   90.00
#
_symmetry.space_group_name_H-M   'P 1'
#
loop_
_entity.id
_entity.type
_entity.pdbx_description
1 polymer ?
#
loop_
_entity_poly.entity_id
_entity_poly.type
_entity_poly.pdbx_seq_one_letter_code
_entity_poly.pdbx_strand_id
1 'polypeptide(L)' 'KTYSNTVPLLTGKSQYELPRSGWTPYKKFDYVNEDFIWTDFRKAGYRTGVLFDSKYVTPFHYQKEGWHKPPVDYYQRAI' A
#
# COMPACT_ATOMS: atom_id res chain seq x y z
N LYS A 1 -4.22 8.99 -13.48
CA LYS A 1 -3.15 8.24 -12.75
C LYS A 1 -3.54 6.77 -12.72
N THR A 2 -2.63 5.87 -13.09
CA THR A 2 -2.92 4.42 -13.21
C THR A 2 -3.21 3.79 -11.84
N TYR A 3 -4.24 2.94 -11.73
CA TYR A 3 -4.47 2.08 -10.56
C TYR A 3 -3.70 0.77 -10.75
N SER A 4 -2.65 0.56 -9.96
CA SER A 4 -1.81 -0.65 -10.08
C SER A 4 -2.59 -1.88 -9.63
N ASN A 5 -2.47 -2.99 -10.35
CA ASN A 5 -3.05 -4.30 -10.01
C ASN A 5 -2.60 -4.83 -8.64
N THR A 6 -1.50 -4.33 -8.08
CA THR A 6 -1.03 -4.67 -6.73
C THR A 6 -1.95 -4.11 -5.64
N VAL A 7 -2.55 -2.93 -5.86
CA VAL A 7 -3.46 -2.33 -4.86
C VAL A 7 -4.73 -3.16 -4.65
N PRO A 8 -5.51 -3.55 -5.68
CA PRO A 8 -6.68 -4.41 -5.49
C PRO A 8 -6.29 -5.81 -5.01
N LEU A 9 -5.14 -6.34 -5.43
CA LEU A 9 -4.64 -7.64 -4.94
C LEU A 9 -4.43 -7.63 -3.42
N LEU A 10 -3.87 -6.55 -2.88
CA LEU A 10 -3.49 -6.48 -1.47
C LEU A 10 -4.56 -5.88 -0.57
N THR A 11 -5.53 -5.15 -1.13
CA THR A 11 -6.64 -4.56 -0.36
C THR A 11 -7.97 -5.27 -0.54
N GLY A 12 -8.10 -6.10 -1.57
CA GLY A 12 -9.39 -6.66 -1.99
C GLY A 12 -10.37 -5.61 -2.56
N LYS A 13 -9.94 -4.37 -2.78
CA LYS A 13 -10.80 -3.25 -3.21
C LYS A 13 -10.55 -2.83 -4.65
N SER A 14 -11.63 -2.64 -5.40
CA SER A 14 -11.56 -2.03 -6.72
C SER A 14 -11.17 -0.56 -6.66
N GLN A 15 -10.82 0.00 -7.83
CA GLN A 15 -10.52 1.43 -7.98
C GLN A 15 -11.66 2.36 -7.55
N TYR A 16 -12.89 1.85 -7.45
CA TYR A 16 -14.07 2.61 -7.01
C TYR A 16 -14.35 2.47 -5.51
N GLU A 17 -13.80 1.44 -4.86
CA GLU A 17 -14.04 1.14 -3.44
C GLU A 17 -12.97 1.74 -2.53
N LEU A 18 -11.70 1.68 -2.92
CA LEU A 18 -10.61 2.27 -2.13
C LEU A 18 -10.80 3.77 -1.87
N PRO A 19 -11.32 4.59 -2.81
CA PRO A 19 -11.63 5.98 -2.54
C PRO A 19 -12.71 6.20 -1.48
N ARG A 20 -13.63 5.24 -1.30
CA ARG A 20 -14.65 5.30 -0.23
C ARG A 20 -14.02 5.18 1.16
N SER A 21 -12.83 4.57 1.25
CA SER A 21 -12.00 4.52 2.46
C SER A 21 -11.13 5.76 2.64
N GLY A 22 -11.31 6.79 1.80
CA GLY A 22 -10.67 8.10 1.99
C GLY A 22 -9.34 8.28 1.25
N TRP A 23 -8.91 7.29 0.47
CA TRP A 23 -7.71 7.40 -0.37
C TRP A 23 -7.98 8.13 -1.69
N THR A 24 -7.00 8.93 -2.14
CA THR A 24 -6.97 9.46 -3.50
C THR A 24 -5.54 9.31 -4.05
N PRO A 25 -5.33 9.36 -5.37
CA PRO A 25 -3.98 9.27 -5.95
C PRO A 25 -3.00 10.39 -5.54
N TYR A 26 -3.48 11.41 -4.81
CA TYR A 26 -2.69 12.51 -4.25
C TYR A 26 -2.48 12.38 -2.74
N LYS A 27 -3.05 11.35 -2.12
CA LYS A 27 -2.83 11.02 -0.72
C LYS A 27 -1.84 9.88 -0.61
N LYS A 28 -1.07 9.90 0.48
CA LYS A 28 -0.24 8.78 0.90
C LYS A 28 -1.15 7.59 1.24
N PHE A 29 -0.65 6.37 1.06
CA PHE A 29 -1.39 5.16 1.43
C PHE A 29 -1.52 4.96 2.94
N ASP A 30 -0.81 5.75 3.76
CA ASP A 30 -0.88 5.68 5.23
C ASP A 30 -2.33 5.77 5.75
N TYR A 31 -3.19 6.55 5.07
CA TYR A 31 -4.60 6.73 5.44
C TYR A 31 -5.47 5.49 5.23
N VAL A 32 -5.01 4.54 4.43
CA VAL A 32 -5.73 3.30 4.09
C VAL A 32 -4.88 2.07 4.41
N ASN A 33 -3.88 2.19 5.29
CA ASN A 33 -3.06 1.04 5.68
C ASN A 33 -3.89 -0.11 6.29
N GLU A 34 -4.97 0.25 7.00
CA GLU A 34 -5.93 -0.70 7.58
C GLU A 34 -6.65 -1.56 6.54
N ASP A 35 -6.69 -1.13 5.28
CA ASP A 35 -7.36 -1.87 4.21
C ASP A 35 -6.45 -2.92 3.55
N PHE A 36 -5.15 -2.92 3.86
CA PHE A 36 -4.23 -3.88 3.27
C PHE A 36 -4.16 -5.17 4.10
N ILE A 37 -4.08 -6.30 3.41
CA ILE A 37 -4.09 -7.64 3.99
C ILE A 37 -2.98 -7.87 5.04
N TRP A 38 -1.83 -7.22 4.88
CA TRP A 38 -0.76 -7.31 5.88
C TRP A 38 -1.18 -6.76 7.25
N THR A 39 -2.15 -5.83 7.32
CA THR A 39 -2.64 -5.31 8.58
C THR A 39 -3.43 -6.38 9.34
N ASP A 40 -4.19 -7.22 8.63
CA ASP A 40 -4.88 -8.37 9.22
C ASP A 40 -3.87 -9.41 9.73
N PHE A 41 -2.83 -9.72 8.94
CA PHE A 41 -1.75 -10.60 9.39
C PHE A 41 -1.02 -10.05 10.62
N ARG A 42 -0.74 -8.74 10.66
CA ARG A 42 -0.16 -8.10 11.84
C ARG A 42 -1.06 -8.25 13.06
N LYS A 43 -2.36 -7.99 12.93
CA LYS A 43 -3.36 -8.14 14.02
C LYS A 43 -3.43 -9.59 14.52
N ALA A 44 -3.24 -10.56 13.63
CA ALA A 44 -3.14 -11.98 13.96
C ALA A 44 -1.79 -12.40 14.58
N GLY A 45 -0.85 -11.47 14.79
CA GLY A 45 0.43 -11.72 15.46
C GLY A 45 1.59 -12.09 14.53
N TYR A 46 1.41 -12.01 13.21
CA TYR A 46 2.48 -12.29 12.25
C TYR A 46 3.40 -11.08 12.10
N ARG A 47 4.69 -11.35 11.88
CA ARG A 47 5.62 -10.35 11.34
C ARG A 47 5.35 -10.16 9.86
N THR A 48 5.34 -8.92 9.42
CA THR A 48 4.99 -8.53 8.05
C THR A 48 6.18 -7.87 7.37
N GLY A 49 6.36 -8.16 6.09
CA GLY A 49 7.44 -7.59 5.29
C GLY A 49 7.03 -7.45 3.84
N VAL A 50 7.50 -6.38 3.20
CA VAL A 50 7.25 -6.07 1.80
C VAL A 50 8.56 -5.60 1.18
N LEU A 51 8.97 -6.33 0.14
CA LEU A 51 10.15 -6.03 -0.65
C LEU A 51 9.72 -5.94 -2.12
N PHE A 52 10.33 -4.99 -2.82
CA PHE A 52 10.11 -4.77 -4.25
C PHE A 52 11.41 -5.01 -5.00
N ASP A 53 11.27 -5.52 -6.22
CA ASP A 53 12.35 -5.72 -7.18
C ASP A 53 13.07 -4.42 -7.55
N SER A 54 12.35 -3.29 -7.53
CA SER A 54 12.89 -1.95 -7.76
C SER A 54 12.66 -1.00 -6.59
N LYS A 55 13.70 -0.25 -6.25
CA LYS A 55 13.65 0.85 -5.29
C LYS A 55 13.21 2.19 -5.90
N TYR A 56 13.16 2.31 -7.22
CA TYR A 56 12.85 3.56 -7.92
C TYR A 56 11.39 3.65 -8.36
N VAL A 57 10.82 2.51 -8.78
CA VAL A 57 9.44 2.44 -9.24
C VAL A 57 8.77 1.29 -8.53
N THR A 58 7.94 1.60 -7.54
CA THR A 58 7.14 0.58 -6.86
C THR A 58 5.66 0.77 -7.21
N PRO A 59 4.81 -0.25 -7.01
CA PRO A 59 3.37 -0.14 -7.20
C PRO A 59 2.71 1.03 -6.45
N PHE A 60 3.37 1.49 -5.38
CA PHE A 60 2.88 2.55 -4.50
C PHE A 60 3.44 3.94 -4.84
N HIS A 61 4.59 4.05 -5.50
CA HIS A 61 5.21 5.34 -5.83
C HIS A 61 5.02 5.74 -7.31
N TYR A 62 4.66 4.79 -8.19
CA TYR A 62 4.38 5.13 -9.59
C TYR A 62 3.14 6.05 -9.71
N GLN A 63 3.39 7.33 -10.03
CA GLN A 63 2.41 8.40 -10.12
C GLN A 63 1.60 8.62 -8.83
N LYS A 64 2.11 8.16 -7.69
CA LYS A 64 1.41 8.19 -6.39
C LYS A 64 2.38 8.67 -5.33
N GLU A 65 1.81 9.13 -4.23
CA GLU A 65 2.59 9.65 -3.12
C GLU A 65 3.30 8.55 -2.31
N GLY A 66 2.93 7.28 -2.50
CA GLY A 66 3.53 6.17 -1.77
C GLY A 66 3.18 6.16 -0.29
N TRP A 67 4.18 5.89 0.55
CA TRP A 67 4.05 5.71 1.99
C TRP A 67 4.94 6.70 2.74
N HIS A 68 4.40 7.39 3.74
CA HIS A 68 5.22 8.18 4.66
C HIS A 68 5.77 7.31 5.79
N LYS A 69 4.91 6.48 6.39
CA LYS A 69 5.26 5.53 7.45
C LYS A 69 5.43 4.13 6.85
N PRO A 70 6.33 3.30 7.38
CA PRO A 70 6.42 1.90 6.99
C PRO A 70 5.06 1.19 7.20
N PRO A 71 4.44 0.60 6.16
CA PRO A 71 3.16 -0.10 6.31
C PRO A 71 3.31 -1.45 7.00
N VAL A 72 4.50 -2.04 6.93
CA VAL A 72 4.89 -3.38 7.41
C VAL A 72 6.12 -3.28 8.31
N ASP A 73 6.41 -4.33 9.07
CA ASP A 73 7.51 -4.34 10.05
C ASP A 73 8.88 -4.30 9.36
N TYR A 74 9.00 -4.97 8.20
CA TYR A 74 10.17 -4.92 7.34
C TYR A 74 9.81 -4.28 5.99
N TYR A 75 10.07 -2.98 5.88
CA TYR A 75 9.73 -2.21 4.67
C TYR A 75 10.98 -1.69 3.95
N GLN A 76 11.17 -2.13 2.70
CA GLN A 76 12.20 -1.57 1.83
C GLN A 76 11.73 -0.22 1.28
N ARG A 77 12.30 0.88 1.79
CA ARG A 77 11.94 2.23 1.37
C ARG A 77 12.40 2.49 -0.07
N ALA A 78 11.50 3.03 -0.89
CA ALA A 78 11.87 3.58 -2.20
C ALA A 78 12.82 4.78 -2.02
N ILE A 79 13.72 4.98 -2.99
CA ILE A 79 14.69 6.10 -3.03
C ILE A 79 14.22 7.11 -4.08
#